data_AF-A0A9P6UM85-F1
#
_entry.id   AF-A0A9P6UM85-F1
#
_cell.length_a   1.000
_cell.length_b   1.000
_cell.length_c   1.000
_cell.angle_alpha   90.00
_cell.angle_beta   90.00
_cell.angle_gamma   90.00
#
_symmetry.space_group_name_H-M   'P 1'
#
loop_
_entity.id
_entity.type
_entity.pdbx_description
1 polymer ?
#
loop_
_entity_poly.entity_id
_entity_poly.type
_entity_poly.pdbx_seq_one_letter_code
_entity_poly.pdbx_strand_id
1 'polypeptide(L)'
;TFAVGRNDGTINVYDTASWVKIHTLQGHTDRVSSVTYSPNGYQIASSSNDDTMRLWDAQTGAPGLIFSGHIGSISSVTYSPNGHKIISASYDETARLWDVASGQCLVVVDDVRGSIRSIALSATLNGFYFATGSGNFVRTWEVIEEEDQFRVQLLWYSAHSGLSVSGTLIQDTQGLSRINIQLLRQRGAVGNPTQPLSLREASWKIAGVASVASRLKVPENIGTPREL
;
A
#
# COMPACT_ATOMS: atom_id res chain seq x y z
N THR A 1 -9.27 6.25 19.28
CA THR A 1 -8.16 6.07 20.24
C THR A 1 -6.84 6.32 19.51
N PHE A 2 -5.79 6.67 20.26
CA PHE A 2 -4.46 6.95 19.73
C PHE A 2 -3.43 6.12 20.50
N ALA A 3 -2.58 5.37 19.80
CA ALA A 3 -1.61 4.47 20.41
C ALA A 3 -0.18 4.96 20.18
N VAL A 4 0.65 4.89 21.22
CA VAL A 4 2.05 5.35 21.18
C VAL A 4 2.96 4.28 21.77
N GLY A 5 3.84 3.74 20.94
CA GLY A 5 4.93 2.88 21.37
C GLY A 5 6.03 3.68 22.09
N ARG A 6 6.65 3.08 23.10
CA ARG A 6 7.65 3.72 23.96
C ARG A 6 8.98 2.97 23.93
N ASN A 7 10.03 3.66 24.39
CA ASN A 7 11.38 3.10 24.49
C ASN A 7 11.52 2.02 25.57
N ASP A 8 10.58 1.95 26.52
CA ASP A 8 10.55 0.96 27.60
C ASP A 8 9.80 -0.32 27.22
N GLY A 9 9.44 -0.51 25.94
CA GLY A 9 8.68 -1.66 25.45
C GLY A 9 7.16 -1.56 25.66
N THR A 10 6.68 -0.47 26.24
CA THR A 10 5.26 -0.30 26.52
C THR A 10 4.55 0.44 25.39
N ILE A 11 3.23 0.23 25.28
CA ILE A 11 2.38 1.01 24.38
C ILE A 11 1.30 1.67 25.21
N ASN A 12 1.21 2.99 25.15
CA ASN A 12 0.12 3.72 25.79
C ASN A 12 -0.99 3.97 24.77
N VAL A 13 -2.22 3.66 25.14
CA VAL A 13 -3.41 3.96 24.35
C VAL A 13 -4.19 5.06 25.05
N TYR A 14 -4.53 6.10 24.29
CA TYR A 14 -5.24 7.28 24.74
C TYR A 14 -6.61 7.37 24.08
N ASP A 15 -7.60 7.84 24.83
CA ASP A 15 -8.83 8.33 24.23
C ASP A 15 -8.54 9.64 23.47
N THR A 16 -9.07 9.77 22.25
CA THR A 16 -8.77 10.91 21.36
C THR A 16 -9.63 12.14 21.64
N ALA A 17 -10.72 12.00 22.39
CA ALA A 17 -11.56 13.14 22.77
C ALA A 17 -11.04 13.82 24.03
N SER A 18 -10.58 13.04 25.01
CA SER A 18 -10.17 13.51 26.34
C SER A 18 -8.65 13.47 26.57
N TRP A 19 -7.87 12.79 25.72
CA TRP A 19 -6.44 12.53 25.90
C TRP A 19 -6.07 11.81 27.19
N VAL A 20 -7.06 11.17 27.83
CA VAL A 20 -6.82 10.32 28.99
C VAL A 20 -6.26 8.98 28.53
N LYS A 21 -5.22 8.51 29.22
CA LYS A 21 -4.65 7.18 28.98
C LYS A 21 -5.65 6.12 29.45
N ILE A 22 -6.10 5.27 28.53
CA ILE A 22 -7.08 4.21 28.78
C ILE A 22 -6.41 2.84 28.97
N HIS A 23 -5.31 2.56 28.27
CA HIS A 23 -4.56 1.31 28.42
C HIS A 23 -3.05 1.55 28.46
N THR A 24 -2.35 0.61 29.09
CA THR A 24 -0.90 0.44 29.01
C THR A 24 -0.63 -1.01 28.63
N LEU A 25 -0.26 -1.24 27.37
CA LEU A 25 0.01 -2.55 26.82
C LEU A 25 1.47 -2.92 27.15
N GLN A 26 1.64 -4.07 27.78
CA GLN A 26 2.91 -4.53 28.35
C GLN A 26 3.25 -5.90 27.77
N GLY A 27 4.49 -6.08 27.32
CA GLY A 27 4.96 -7.39 26.87
C GLY A 27 6.19 -7.38 25.99
N HIS A 28 6.46 -6.30 25.24
CA HIS A 28 7.75 -6.18 24.56
C HIS A 28 8.87 -5.98 25.59
N THR A 29 10.03 -6.57 25.33
CA THR A 29 11.19 -6.51 26.23
C THR A 29 12.20 -5.43 25.83
N ASP A 30 11.96 -4.74 24.72
CA ASP A 30 12.75 -3.61 24.23
C ASP A 30 11.84 -2.60 23.50
N ARG A 31 12.40 -1.45 23.11
CA ARG A 31 11.74 -0.32 22.45
C ARG A 31 10.75 -0.77 21.38
N VAL A 32 9.53 -0.25 21.48
CA VAL A 32 8.53 -0.35 20.41
C VAL A 32 8.91 0.64 19.30
N SER A 33 9.12 0.11 18.10
CA SER A 33 9.59 0.86 16.93
C SER A 33 8.44 1.41 16.09
N SER A 34 7.35 0.64 15.95
CA SER A 34 6.16 1.02 15.21
C SER A 34 4.90 0.40 15.80
N VAL A 35 3.80 1.14 15.70
CA VAL A 35 2.46 0.76 16.16
C VAL A 35 1.46 1.13 15.07
N THR A 36 0.55 0.21 14.75
CA THR A 36 -0.48 0.41 13.73
C THR A 36 -1.80 -0.21 14.16
N TYR A 37 -2.91 0.38 13.75
CA TYR A 37 -4.24 -0.20 13.94
C TYR A 37 -4.58 -1.12 12.77
N SER A 38 -5.33 -2.18 13.03
CA SER A 38 -6.01 -2.92 11.97
C SER A 38 -6.99 -2.00 11.22
N PRO A 39 -7.31 -2.28 9.94
CA PRO A 39 -8.24 -1.45 9.17
C PRO A 39 -9.63 -1.33 9.80
N ASN A 40 -10.07 -2.37 10.53
CA ASN A 40 -11.33 -2.37 11.27
C ASN A 40 -11.23 -1.71 12.67
N GLY A 41 -10.04 -1.32 13.11
CA GLY A 41 -9.79 -0.64 14.39
C GLY A 41 -9.84 -1.50 15.64
N TYR A 42 -10.15 -2.80 15.53
CA TYR A 42 -10.30 -3.69 16.69
C TYR A 42 -8.99 -4.26 17.24
N GLN A 43 -7.91 -4.19 16.45
CA GLN A 43 -6.61 -4.68 16.86
C GLN A 43 -5.55 -3.60 16.70
N ILE A 44 -4.53 -3.68 17.55
CA ILE A 44 -3.28 -2.95 17.41
C ILE A 44 -2.19 -3.97 17.13
N ALA A 45 -1.36 -3.71 16.12
CA ALA A 45 -0.11 -4.42 15.90
C ALA A 45 1.06 -3.54 16.31
N SER A 46 2.04 -4.12 16.98
CA SER A 46 3.29 -3.47 17.35
C SER A 46 4.49 -4.27 16.93
N SER A 47 5.57 -3.57 16.61
CA SER A 47 6.90 -4.14 16.35
C SER A 47 7.91 -3.53 17.31
N SER A 48 8.96 -4.29 17.62
CA SER A 48 9.95 -3.90 18.61
C SER A 48 11.37 -4.28 18.20
N ASN A 49 12.31 -3.66 18.89
CA ASN A 49 13.71 -4.04 18.91
C ASN A 49 13.96 -5.42 19.52
N ASP A 50 12.98 -6.03 20.20
CA ASP A 50 13.05 -7.39 20.75
C ASP A 50 12.84 -8.51 19.72
N ASP A 51 12.95 -8.19 18.42
CA ASP A 51 12.79 -9.08 17.27
C ASP A 51 11.37 -9.67 17.11
N THR A 52 10.40 -9.21 17.90
CA THR A 52 9.01 -9.69 17.84
C THR A 52 8.03 -8.62 17.41
N MET A 53 6.91 -9.11 16.88
CA MET A 53 5.69 -8.34 16.75
C MET A 53 4.61 -8.91 17.64
N ARG A 54 3.70 -8.04 18.10
CA ARG A 54 2.60 -8.42 18.98
C ARG A 54 1.29 -7.81 18.52
N LEU A 55 0.22 -8.58 18.67
CA LEU A 55 -1.14 -8.09 18.55
C LEU A 55 -1.74 -7.80 19.90
N TRP A 56 -2.64 -6.84 19.91
CA TRP A 56 -3.37 -6.41 21.08
C TRP A 56 -4.81 -6.14 20.70
N ASP A 57 -5.74 -6.48 21.58
CA ASP A 57 -7.11 -6.04 21.45
C ASP A 57 -7.19 -4.53 21.75
N ALA A 58 -7.71 -3.75 20.81
CA ALA A 58 -7.71 -2.30 20.88
C ALA A 58 -8.69 -1.72 21.91
N GLN A 59 -9.71 -2.51 22.31
CA GLN A 59 -10.78 -2.08 23.22
C GLN A 59 -10.48 -2.43 24.67
N THR A 60 -9.86 -3.58 24.91
CA THR A 60 -9.58 -4.13 26.24
C THR A 60 -8.11 -3.98 26.63
N GLY A 61 -7.22 -3.82 25.66
CA GLY A 61 -5.77 -3.84 25.85
C GLY A 61 -5.21 -5.24 26.12
N ALA A 62 -5.99 -6.30 25.92
CA ALA A 62 -5.56 -7.67 26.13
C ALA A 62 -4.46 -8.06 25.11
N PRO A 63 -3.42 -8.80 25.54
CA PRO A 63 -2.42 -9.33 24.62
C PRO A 63 -3.01 -10.41 23.72
N GLY A 64 -2.62 -10.41 22.45
CA GLY A 64 -2.97 -11.40 21.44
C GLY A 64 -1.75 -12.21 20.98
N LEU A 65 -1.71 -12.51 19.67
CA LEU A 65 -0.65 -13.30 19.06
C LEU A 65 0.71 -12.59 19.09
N ILE A 66 1.76 -13.41 19.18
CA ILE A 66 3.16 -12.99 19.07
C ILE A 66 3.72 -13.59 17.79
N PHE A 67 4.31 -12.76 16.94
CA PHE A 67 4.95 -13.15 15.69
C PHE A 67 6.45 -13.16 15.94
N SER A 68 7.04 -14.34 15.84
CA SER A 68 8.46 -14.57 16.07
C SER A 68 9.09 -15.18 14.81
N GLY A 69 10.37 -14.89 14.57
CA GLY A 69 11.11 -15.45 13.44
C GLY A 69 12.07 -14.47 12.78
N HIS A 70 11.85 -13.15 12.94
CA HIS A 70 12.91 -12.18 12.70
C HIS A 70 14.08 -12.43 13.66
N ILE A 71 15.30 -12.16 13.21
CA ILE A 71 16.54 -12.33 13.99
C ILE A 71 17.27 -10.99 14.22
N GLY A 72 16.51 -9.91 14.08
CA GLY A 72 16.97 -8.55 14.27
C GLY A 72 15.79 -7.60 14.41
N SER A 73 16.07 -6.43 14.96
CA SER A 73 15.06 -5.48 15.39
C SER A 73 14.07 -5.16 14.27
N ILE A 74 12.78 -5.23 14.56
CA ILE A 74 11.74 -4.96 13.57
C ILE A 74 11.53 -3.45 13.57
N SER A 75 11.72 -2.79 12.43
CA SER A 75 11.68 -1.34 12.32
C SER A 75 10.28 -0.80 12.01
N SER A 76 9.44 -1.60 11.34
CA SER A 76 8.10 -1.19 10.93
C SER A 76 7.17 -2.38 10.74
N VAL A 77 5.88 -2.13 10.94
CA VAL A 77 4.79 -3.09 10.79
C VAL A 77 3.56 -2.41 10.19
N THR A 78 2.84 -3.10 9.30
CA THR A 78 1.62 -2.59 8.69
C THR A 78 0.63 -3.70 8.33
N TYR A 79 -0.66 -3.41 8.47
CA TYR A 79 -1.73 -4.33 8.03
C TYR A 79 -2.00 -4.23 6.54
N SER A 80 -2.32 -5.36 5.92
CA SER A 80 -3.00 -5.38 4.63
C SER A 80 -4.34 -4.63 4.70
N PRO A 81 -4.86 -4.12 3.58
CA PRO A 81 -6.10 -3.34 3.55
C PRO A 81 -7.32 -4.11 4.07
N ASN A 82 -7.34 -5.43 3.88
CA ASN A 82 -8.39 -6.32 4.40
C ASN A 82 -8.16 -6.73 5.87
N GLY A 83 -7.02 -6.39 6.47
CA GLY A 83 -6.68 -6.71 7.86
C GLY A 83 -6.29 -8.16 8.13
N HIS A 84 -6.26 -9.02 7.11
CA HIS A 84 -5.97 -10.45 7.28
C HIS A 84 -4.48 -10.77 7.29
N LYS A 85 -3.64 -9.88 6.75
CA LYS A 85 -2.19 -10.05 6.69
C LYS A 85 -1.48 -8.88 7.34
N ILE A 86 -0.26 -9.13 7.79
CA ILE A 86 0.66 -8.09 8.24
C ILE A 86 1.96 -8.21 7.46
N ILE A 87 2.58 -7.08 7.15
CA ILE A 87 3.95 -7.03 6.65
C ILE A 87 4.84 -6.36 7.66
N SER A 88 6.00 -6.95 7.90
CA SER A 88 7.05 -6.45 8.76
C SER A 88 8.31 -6.13 7.98
N ALA A 89 9.09 -5.19 8.48
CA ALA A 89 10.41 -4.82 7.97
C ALA A 89 11.41 -4.84 9.12
N SER A 90 12.58 -5.43 8.90
CA SER A 90 13.58 -5.61 9.96
C SER A 90 14.99 -5.17 9.55
N TYR A 91 15.79 -4.89 10.58
CA TYR A 91 17.23 -4.73 10.47
C TYR A 91 17.96 -6.02 10.09
N ASP A 92 17.30 -7.19 10.15
CA ASP A 92 17.79 -8.47 9.62
C ASP A 92 17.80 -8.57 8.08
N GLU A 93 17.56 -7.44 7.41
CA GLU A 93 17.52 -7.27 5.95
C GLU A 93 16.34 -7.99 5.28
N THR A 94 15.38 -8.50 6.05
CA THR A 94 14.19 -9.15 5.51
C THR A 94 12.92 -8.32 5.73
N ALA A 95 12.01 -8.40 4.75
CA ALA A 95 10.61 -8.10 4.96
C ALA A 95 9.84 -9.42 5.01
N ARG A 96 8.81 -9.52 5.85
CA ARG A 96 8.04 -10.77 6.00
C ARG A 96 6.55 -10.52 5.94
N LEU A 97 5.84 -11.41 5.25
CA LEU A 97 4.39 -11.44 5.18
C LEU A 97 3.88 -12.48 6.17
N TRP A 98 2.91 -12.09 7.00
CA TRP A 98 2.36 -12.92 8.05
C TRP A 98 0.85 -13.06 7.91
N ASP A 99 0.35 -14.22 8.29
CA ASP A 99 -1.07 -14.43 8.49
C ASP A 99 -1.51 -13.99 9.89
N VAL A 100 -2.49 -13.09 9.97
CA VAL A 100 -2.93 -12.51 11.25
C VAL A 100 -3.63 -13.52 12.14
N ALA A 101 -4.35 -14.49 11.56
CA ALA A 101 -5.15 -15.43 12.33
C ALA A 101 -4.30 -16.55 12.96
N SER A 102 -3.33 -17.05 12.22
CA SER A 102 -2.48 -18.17 12.63
C SER A 102 -1.13 -17.76 13.21
N GLY A 103 -0.68 -16.53 12.96
CA GLY A 103 0.67 -16.07 13.32
C GLY A 103 1.78 -16.63 12.42
N GLN A 104 1.43 -17.38 11.37
CA GLN A 104 2.40 -18.03 10.48
C GLN A 104 3.09 -17.02 9.57
N CYS A 105 4.39 -17.22 9.37
CA CYS A 105 5.16 -16.52 8.35
C CYS A 105 4.86 -17.16 6.99
N LEU A 106 4.21 -16.41 6.10
CA LEU A 106 3.82 -16.88 4.76
C LEU A 106 4.96 -16.72 3.76
N VAL A 107 5.67 -15.58 3.82
CA VAL A 107 6.76 -15.26 2.89
C VAL A 107 7.86 -14.50 3.61
N VAL A 108 9.11 -14.81 3.25
CA VAL A 108 10.31 -14.03 3.60
C VAL A 108 10.88 -13.42 2.33
N VAL A 109 11.12 -12.11 2.35
CA VAL A 109 11.70 -11.34 1.26
C VAL A 109 13.09 -10.88 1.70
N ASP A 110 14.13 -11.47 1.13
CA ASP A 110 15.53 -11.30 1.53
C ASP A 110 16.40 -10.55 0.50
N ASP A 111 15.92 -10.30 -0.72
CA ASP A 111 16.63 -9.53 -1.74
C ASP A 111 16.54 -7.99 -1.55
N VAL A 112 16.21 -7.52 -0.34
CA VAL A 112 16.11 -6.07 -0.05
C VAL A 112 17.49 -5.44 0.15
N ARG A 113 18.55 -6.23 0.38
CA ARG A 113 19.96 -5.80 0.58
C ARG A 113 20.13 -4.59 1.50
N GLY A 114 20.48 -4.86 2.75
CA GLY A 114 20.64 -3.85 3.80
C GLY A 114 19.39 -3.71 4.67
N SER A 115 19.59 -3.12 5.85
CA SER A 115 18.53 -2.97 6.84
C SER A 115 17.34 -2.15 6.35
N ILE A 116 16.15 -2.73 6.47
CA ILE A 116 14.91 -2.05 6.10
C ILE A 116 14.52 -1.14 7.25
N ARG A 117 14.26 0.14 6.95
CA ARG A 117 13.91 1.16 7.95
C ARG A 117 12.42 1.46 7.98
N SER A 118 11.74 1.36 6.84
CA SER A 118 10.33 1.68 6.72
C SER A 118 9.66 0.80 5.67
N ILE A 119 8.37 0.57 5.90
CA ILE A 119 7.49 -0.12 4.98
C ILE A 119 6.20 0.68 4.83
N ALA A 120 5.67 0.73 3.60
CA ALA A 120 4.39 1.35 3.29
C ALA A 120 3.59 0.41 2.39
N LEU A 121 2.27 0.42 2.55
CA LEU A 121 1.36 -0.41 1.78
C LEU A 121 0.52 0.42 0.81
N SER A 122 0.21 -0.18 -0.34
CA SER A 122 -0.73 0.32 -1.33
C SER A 122 -1.64 -0.82 -1.79
N ALA A 123 -2.94 -0.66 -1.61
CA ALA A 123 -3.95 -1.60 -2.09
C ALA A 123 -4.30 -1.33 -3.55
N THR A 124 -4.60 -2.38 -4.31
CA THR A 124 -5.43 -2.28 -5.53
C THR A 124 -6.62 -3.23 -5.42
N LEU A 125 -7.56 -3.17 -6.37
CA LEU A 125 -8.72 -4.08 -6.39
C LEU A 125 -8.33 -5.57 -6.49
N ASN A 126 -7.13 -5.89 -7.00
CA ASN A 126 -6.72 -7.24 -7.35
C ASN A 126 -5.52 -7.75 -6.51
N GLY A 127 -5.10 -7.03 -5.47
CA GLY A 127 -3.93 -7.39 -4.68
C GLY A 127 -3.42 -6.22 -3.85
N PHE A 128 -2.24 -6.37 -3.26
CA PHE A 128 -1.57 -5.27 -2.59
C PHE A 128 -0.07 -5.25 -2.88
N TYR A 129 0.44 -4.03 -2.99
CA TYR A 129 1.83 -3.73 -3.18
C TYR A 129 2.39 -3.15 -1.89
N PHE A 130 3.64 -3.41 -1.59
CA PHE A 130 4.32 -2.71 -0.52
C PHE A 130 5.63 -2.11 -1.00
N ALA A 131 5.99 -0.99 -0.40
CA ALA A 131 7.25 -0.31 -0.63
C ALA A 131 8.15 -0.47 0.60
N THR A 132 9.41 -0.83 0.38
CA THR A 132 10.44 -0.91 1.44
C THR A 132 11.49 0.16 1.22
N GLY A 133 11.83 0.91 2.26
CA GLY A 133 13.00 1.78 2.29
C GLY A 133 14.17 1.09 2.99
N SER A 134 15.25 0.79 2.24
CA SER A 134 16.48 0.19 2.77
C SER A 134 17.71 0.91 2.20
N GLY A 135 18.60 1.36 3.10
CA GLY A 135 19.73 2.21 2.72
C GLY A 135 19.29 3.44 1.93
N ASN A 136 19.80 3.57 0.69
CA ASN A 136 19.44 4.64 -0.26
C ASN A 136 18.38 4.21 -1.29
N PHE A 137 17.79 3.03 -1.12
CA PHE A 137 16.88 2.41 -2.08
C PHE A 137 15.46 2.37 -1.54
N VAL A 138 14.50 2.76 -2.37
CA VAL A 138 13.10 2.39 -2.23
C VAL A 138 12.83 1.28 -3.22
N ARG A 139 12.22 0.19 -2.77
CA ARG A 139 11.78 -0.92 -3.63
C ARG A 139 10.28 -1.06 -3.51
N THR A 140 9.62 -1.42 -4.60
CA THR A 140 8.20 -1.78 -4.61
C THR A 140 8.04 -3.24 -4.99
N TRP A 141 7.16 -3.89 -4.26
CA TRP A 141 6.94 -5.32 -4.33
C TRP A 141 5.47 -5.58 -4.58
N GLU A 142 5.17 -6.55 -5.43
CA GLU A 142 3.83 -7.09 -5.62
C GLU A 142 3.67 -8.36 -4.79
N VAL A 143 2.59 -8.45 -4.03
CA VAL A 143 2.19 -9.67 -3.35
C VAL A 143 1.16 -10.37 -4.23
N ILE A 144 1.49 -11.58 -4.66
CA ILE A 144 0.65 -12.41 -5.53
C ILE A 144 0.20 -13.61 -4.72
N GLU A 145 -1.11 -13.83 -4.69
CA GLU A 145 -1.77 -14.96 -4.03
C GLU A 145 -2.17 -15.98 -5.11
N GLU A 146 -1.65 -17.20 -5.01
CA GLU A 146 -1.91 -18.30 -5.94
C GLU A 146 -2.44 -19.51 -5.16
N GLU A 147 -3.76 -19.75 -5.22
CA GLU A 147 -4.56 -20.83 -4.60
C GLU A 147 -4.31 -21.09 -3.09
N ASP A 148 -3.08 -21.40 -2.67
CA ASP A 148 -2.64 -21.62 -1.29
C ASP A 148 -1.19 -21.14 -1.00
N GLN A 149 -0.57 -20.43 -1.94
CA GLN A 149 0.78 -19.89 -1.79
C GLN A 149 0.82 -18.38 -2.02
N PHE A 150 1.73 -17.74 -1.32
CA PHE A 150 2.04 -16.33 -1.52
C PHE A 150 3.42 -16.24 -2.13
N ARG A 151 3.55 -15.45 -3.19
CA ARG A 151 4.85 -15.02 -3.70
C ARG A 151 4.93 -13.51 -3.67
N VAL A 152 6.15 -13.02 -3.49
CA VAL A 152 6.44 -11.60 -3.56
C VAL A 152 7.42 -11.35 -4.69
N GLN A 153 7.08 -10.45 -5.59
CA GLN A 153 7.90 -10.12 -6.74
C GLN A 153 8.36 -8.67 -6.66
N LEU A 154 9.65 -8.44 -6.90
CA LEU A 154 10.20 -7.10 -7.08
C LEU A 154 9.67 -6.52 -8.39
N LEU A 155 8.98 -5.37 -8.31
CA LEU A 155 8.52 -4.65 -9.49
C LEU A 155 9.50 -3.56 -9.90
N TRP A 156 10.01 -2.81 -8.93
CA TRP A 156 10.84 -1.66 -9.18
C TRP A 156 11.74 -1.34 -7.98
N TYR A 157 12.88 -0.72 -8.23
CA TYR A 157 13.69 -0.10 -7.19
C TYR A 157 14.36 1.19 -7.67
N SER A 158 14.57 2.13 -6.76
CA SER A 158 15.25 3.39 -7.03
C SER A 158 16.75 3.16 -7.17
N ALA A 159 17.23 2.81 -8.36
CA ALA A 159 18.66 2.54 -8.62
C ALA A 159 19.59 3.76 -8.43
N HIS A 160 19.05 4.93 -8.07
CA HIS A 160 19.78 6.19 -8.08
C HIS A 160 19.95 6.75 -6.68
N SER A 161 21.13 7.29 -6.39
CA SER A 161 21.45 8.09 -5.19
C SER A 161 20.71 9.45 -5.14
N GLY A 162 19.61 9.59 -5.88
CA GLY A 162 18.79 10.79 -6.00
C GLY A 162 17.45 10.50 -6.70
N LEU A 163 16.46 11.38 -6.50
CA LEU A 163 15.13 11.32 -7.14
C LEU A 163 15.23 11.53 -8.66
N SER A 164 15.48 10.45 -9.41
CA SER A 164 15.42 10.40 -10.86
C SER A 164 14.15 9.67 -11.31
N VAL A 165 13.53 10.16 -12.38
CA VAL A 165 12.42 9.51 -13.08
C VAL A 165 12.88 8.99 -14.45
N SER A 166 14.18 8.68 -14.55
CA SER A 166 14.79 8.17 -15.78
C SER A 166 14.12 6.87 -16.19
N GLY A 167 13.52 6.86 -17.39
CA GLY A 167 12.80 5.70 -17.92
C GLY A 167 11.34 5.58 -17.44
N THR A 168 10.85 6.47 -16.59
CA THR A 168 9.43 6.47 -16.19
C THR A 168 8.54 6.88 -17.36
N LEU A 169 7.61 6.01 -17.74
CA LEU A 169 6.63 6.30 -18.80
C LEU A 169 5.49 7.18 -18.27
N ILE A 170 5.44 8.43 -18.72
CA ILE A 170 4.38 9.41 -18.40
C ILE A 170 3.34 9.52 -19.53
N GLN A 171 3.19 8.46 -20.31
CA GLN A 171 2.22 8.39 -21.39
C GLN A 171 0.81 8.40 -20.81
N ASP A 172 -0.07 9.24 -21.38
CA ASP A 172 -1.49 9.34 -21.03
C ASP A 172 -1.81 9.77 -19.59
N THR A 173 -0.82 10.25 -18.84
CA THR A 173 -1.04 10.81 -17.49
C THR A 173 -1.82 12.11 -17.58
N GLN A 174 -2.96 12.18 -16.86
CA GLN A 174 -3.84 13.34 -16.81
C GLN A 174 -3.45 14.31 -15.67
N GLY A 175 -3.74 15.60 -15.83
CA GLY A 175 -3.65 16.57 -14.73
C GLY A 175 -2.25 17.11 -14.41
N LEU A 176 -1.21 16.75 -15.18
CA LEU A 176 0.11 17.33 -15.02
C LEU A 176 0.16 18.76 -15.57
N SER A 177 0.64 19.70 -14.76
CA SER A 177 0.95 21.06 -15.24
C SER A 177 2.10 21.03 -16.23
N ARG A 178 2.18 22.01 -17.14
CA ARG A 178 3.30 22.12 -18.11
C ARG A 178 4.67 22.12 -17.43
N ILE A 179 4.77 22.79 -16.27
CA ILE A 179 6.00 22.87 -15.47
C ILE A 179 6.39 21.47 -14.94
N ASN A 180 5.42 20.72 -14.42
CA ASN A 180 5.67 19.36 -13.92
C ASN A 180 6.11 18.41 -15.04
N ILE A 181 5.52 18.53 -16.23
CA ILE A 181 5.93 17.74 -17.41
C ILE A 181 7.39 18.05 -17.78
N GLN A 182 7.79 19.32 -17.79
CA GLN A 182 9.16 19.72 -18.09
C GLN A 182 10.15 19.22 -17.03
N LEU A 183 9.81 19.33 -15.75
CA LEU A 183 10.64 18.83 -14.65
C LEU A 183 10.83 17.31 -14.72
N LEU A 184 9.76 16.56 -15.02
CA LEU A 184 9.81 15.11 -15.19
C LEU A 184 10.71 14.72 -16.37
N ARG A 185 10.60 15.41 -17.51
CA ARG A 185 11.47 15.20 -18.67
C ARG A 185 12.94 15.51 -18.39
N GLN A 186 13.21 16.62 -17.70
CA GLN A 186 14.58 16.98 -17.30
C GLN A 186 15.23 15.91 -16.42
N ARG A 187 14.42 15.15 -15.68
CA ARG A 187 14.84 14.05 -14.81
C ARG A 187 14.74 12.67 -15.46
N GLY A 188 14.50 12.61 -16.78
CA GLY A 188 14.59 11.42 -17.62
C GLY A 188 13.27 10.67 -17.89
N ALA A 189 12.10 11.25 -17.55
CA ALA A 189 10.82 10.64 -17.91
C ALA A 189 10.60 10.60 -19.43
N VAL A 190 9.98 9.52 -19.91
CA VAL A 190 9.69 9.26 -21.32
C VAL A 190 8.19 9.24 -21.57
N GLY A 191 7.74 9.63 -22.78
CA GLY A 191 6.31 9.65 -23.14
C GLY A 191 5.66 11.04 -23.11
N ASN A 192 4.43 11.09 -23.63
CA ASN A 192 3.63 12.30 -23.76
C ASN A 192 2.38 12.21 -22.87
N PRO A 193 2.29 13.04 -21.81
CA PRO A 193 1.05 13.22 -21.07
C PRO A 193 -0.04 13.74 -22.00
N THR A 194 -1.28 13.37 -21.75
CA THR A 194 -2.40 13.99 -22.44
C THR A 194 -2.46 15.45 -22.03
N GLN A 195 -2.41 16.39 -22.99
CA GLN A 195 -2.56 17.80 -22.65
C GLN A 195 -3.92 18.01 -21.98
N PRO A 196 -4.00 18.84 -20.92
CA PRO A 196 -5.30 19.29 -20.45
C PRO A 196 -6.00 19.98 -21.62
N LEU A 197 -7.22 19.53 -21.92
CA LEU A 197 -8.06 20.16 -22.94
C LEU A 197 -8.03 21.67 -22.70
N SER A 198 -7.73 22.44 -23.74
CA SER A 198 -7.77 23.89 -23.61
C SER A 198 -9.20 24.31 -23.21
N LEU A 199 -9.34 25.37 -22.41
CA LEU A 199 -10.66 25.89 -22.02
C LEU A 199 -11.55 26.22 -23.25
N ARG A 200 -10.98 26.34 -24.45
CA ARG A 200 -11.69 26.49 -25.73
C ARG A 200 -12.23 25.17 -26.30
N GLU A 201 -11.62 24.03 -26.00
CA GLU A 201 -12.06 22.71 -26.47
C GLU A 201 -13.11 22.07 -25.54
N ALA A 202 -13.26 22.56 -24.30
CA ALA A 202 -14.32 22.14 -23.40
C ALA A 202 -15.72 22.65 -23.83
N SER A 203 -15.78 23.72 -24.64
CA SER A 203 -17.02 24.43 -24.94
C SER A 203 -17.95 23.74 -25.95
N TRP A 204 -17.46 22.81 -26.78
CA TRP A 204 -18.29 22.12 -27.79
C TRP A 204 -18.84 20.77 -27.31
N LYS A 205 -18.31 20.20 -26.23
CA LYS A 205 -18.78 18.91 -25.68
C LYS A 205 -19.98 19.01 -24.74
N ILE A 206 -20.41 20.22 -24.35
CA ILE A 206 -21.59 20.43 -23.49
C ILE A 206 -22.89 20.65 -24.31
N ALA A 207 -22.81 20.80 -25.63
CA ALA A 207 -23.99 20.99 -26.50
C ALA A 207 -24.44 19.72 -27.29
N GLY A 208 -23.77 18.58 -27.12
CA GLY A 208 -23.96 17.38 -27.95
C GLY A 208 -24.45 16.12 -27.22
N VAL A 209 -25.17 16.25 -26.10
CA VAL A 209 -25.75 15.10 -25.36
C VAL A 209 -27.25 14.91 -25.65
N ALA A 210 -27.78 15.58 -26.67
CA ALA A 210 -29.07 15.23 -27.26
C ALA A 210 -28.87 14.91 -28.75
N SER A 211 -29.22 13.69 -29.15
CA SER A 211 -29.08 13.12 -30.50
C SER A 211 -27.71 12.48 -30.79
N VAL A 212 -27.60 11.17 -30.55
CA VAL A 212 -27.44 10.14 -31.59
C VAL A 212 -27.44 8.78 -30.85
N ALA A 213 -28.63 8.35 -30.46
CA ALA A 213 -28.95 6.93 -30.43
C ALA A 213 -29.34 6.56 -31.87
N SER A 214 -28.47 5.85 -32.59
CA SER A 214 -28.77 4.99 -33.76
C SER A 214 -27.55 4.85 -34.68
N ARG A 215 -26.68 3.88 -34.41
CA ARG A 215 -25.86 3.21 -35.45
C ARG A 215 -25.61 1.74 -35.08
N LEU A 216 -26.67 0.94 -35.09
CA LEU A 216 -26.59 -0.49 -35.42
C LEU A 216 -27.27 -0.64 -36.78
N LYS A 217 -26.48 -0.91 -37.82
CA LYS A 217 -26.99 -1.29 -39.15
C LYS A 217 -27.35 -2.77 -39.10
N VAL A 218 -28.63 -3.07 -39.30
CA VAL A 218 -29.14 -4.40 -39.70
C VAL A 218 -29.26 -4.41 -41.23
N PRO A 219 -28.97 -5.51 -41.94
CA PRO A 219 -29.12 -5.57 -43.40
C PRO A 219 -30.60 -5.76 -43.81
N GLU A 220 -31.02 -5.06 -44.87
CA GLU A 220 -32.33 -5.23 -45.54
C GLU A 220 -32.34 -6.45 -46.48
N ASN A 221 -33.38 -7.29 -46.34
CA ASN A 221 -34.08 -8.09 -47.37
C ASN A 221 -34.98 -9.11 -46.62
N ILE A 222 -36.27 -9.40 -46.90
CA ILE A 222 -37.14 -9.36 -48.08
C ILE A 222 -38.61 -9.41 -47.59
N GLY A 223 -39.52 -8.73 -48.30
CA GLY A 223 -40.82 -9.29 -48.71
C GLY A 223 -42.01 -9.30 -47.74
N THR A 224 -43.03 -8.50 -48.09
CA THR A 224 -44.43 -8.51 -47.62
C THR A 224 -45.14 -9.86 -47.81
N PRO A 225 -46.25 -10.17 -47.09
CA PRO A 225 -47.61 -9.77 -47.53
C PRO A 225 -48.51 -9.27 -46.37
N ARG A 226 -49.26 -8.17 -46.54
CA ARG A 226 -50.68 -8.07 -46.97
C ARG A 226 -51.72 -8.73 -46.04
N GLU A 227 -52.46 -7.83 -45.39
CA GLU A 227 -53.91 -7.77 -45.12
C GLU A 227 -54.66 -8.89 -44.38
N LEU A 228 -55.44 -8.38 -43.41
CA LEU A 228 -56.56 -8.92 -42.61
C LEU A 228 -56.21 -9.75 -41.37
#